data_AF-A0A536TQ85-F1
#
_entry.id   AF-A0A536TQ85-F1
#
_cell.length_a   1.000
_cell.length_b   1.000
_cell.length_c   1.000
_cell.angle_alpha   90.00
_cell.angle_beta   90.00
_cell.angle_gamma   90.00
#
_symmetry.space_group_name_H-M   'P 1'
#
loop_
_entity.id
_entity.type
_entity.pdbx_description
1 polymer ?
#
loop_
_entity_poly.entity_id
_entity_poly.type
_entity_poly.pdbx_seq_one_letter_code
_entity_poly.pdbx_strand_id
1 'polypeptide(L)'
;MNQKTLEIFTRDVFLYTTRAGVRDEIDQIVAGKLTEQPTVVVSHSLGTVVAYSVLRTDRRSLRVPLFVTVGSPLAVRAVRDQFRPLRSPSSVDAWYNAFDTRDVVALYPLDADNFPVRPAIENNSTVRNHTENRHGIVGYLDNPDVAKRILNALGG
;
A
#
# COMPACT_ATOMS: atom_id res chain seq x y z
N MET A 1 10.17 9.13 17.72
CA MET A 1 9.85 7.79 17.15
C MET A 1 10.22 6.75 18.17
N ASN A 2 9.35 5.78 18.48
CA ASN A 2 9.76 4.64 19.27
C ASN A 2 10.60 3.71 18.38
N GLN A 3 11.87 3.52 18.73
CA GLN A 3 12.85 2.72 17.97
C GLN A 3 12.33 1.30 17.67
N LYS A 4 11.50 0.74 18.57
CA LYS A 4 10.87 -0.57 18.41
C LYS A 4 9.93 -0.67 17.21
N THR A 5 9.16 0.38 16.88
CA THR A 5 8.19 0.32 15.78
C THR A 5 8.90 0.30 14.43
N LEU A 6 9.96 1.08 14.29
CA LEU A 6 10.79 1.08 13.07
C LEU A 6 11.51 -0.26 12.90
N GLU A 7 12.03 -0.83 14.00
CA GLU A 7 12.70 -2.12 13.99
C GLU A 7 11.76 -3.26 13.58
N ILE A 8 10.57 -3.34 14.19
CA ILE A 8 9.56 -4.36 13.84
C ILE A 8 9.14 -4.21 12.37
N PHE A 9 8.81 -2.99 11.94
CA PHE A 9 8.47 -2.72 10.55
C PHE A 9 9.56 -3.16 9.58
N THR A 10 10.81 -2.76 9.86
CA THR A 10 11.96 -3.09 9.01
C THR A 10 12.19 -4.60 8.96
N ARG A 11 12.06 -5.28 10.11
CA ARG A 11 12.18 -6.74 10.20
C ARG A 11 11.10 -7.45 9.40
N ASP A 12 9.83 -7.08 9.54
CA ASP A 12 8.74 -7.80 8.89
C ASP A 12 8.75 -7.59 7.38
N VAL A 13 9.03 -6.35 6.92
CA VAL A 13 9.29 -6.07 5.50
C VAL A 13 10.49 -6.85 5.00
N PHE A 14 11.59 -6.89 5.75
CA PHE A 14 12.77 -7.67 5.36
C PHE A 14 12.43 -9.16 5.23
N LEU A 15 11.72 -9.75 6.19
CA LEU A 15 11.33 -11.15 6.14
C LEU A 15 10.43 -11.44 4.95
N TYR A 16 9.39 -10.63 4.75
CA TYR A 16 8.46 -10.77 3.61
C TYR A 16 9.18 -10.60 2.26
N THR A 17 10.15 -9.68 2.18
CA THR A 17 10.87 -9.42 0.94
C THR A 17 11.99 -10.42 0.66
N THR A 18 12.61 -11.04 1.67
CA THR A 18 13.79 -11.89 1.46
C THR A 18 13.54 -13.38 1.62
N ARG A 19 12.44 -13.80 2.26
CA ARG A 19 12.11 -15.21 2.46
C ARG A 19 10.89 -15.60 1.64
N ALA A 20 11.13 -16.30 0.52
CA ALA A 20 10.07 -16.72 -0.40
C ALA A 20 8.93 -17.49 0.29
N GLY A 21 9.23 -18.46 1.16
CA GLY A 21 8.18 -19.20 1.87
C GLY A 21 7.29 -18.33 2.76
N VAL A 22 7.85 -17.32 3.43
CA VAL A 22 7.07 -16.37 4.23
C VAL A 22 6.19 -15.50 3.33
N ARG A 23 6.73 -15.05 2.20
CA ARG A 23 5.97 -14.29 1.20
C ARG A 23 4.81 -15.10 0.66
N ASP A 24 5.07 -16.33 0.24
CA ASP A 24 4.09 -17.20 -0.41
C ASP A 24 2.94 -17.54 0.56
N GLU A 25 3.24 -17.85 1.83
CA GLU A 25 2.21 -18.11 2.83
C GLU A 25 1.33 -16.88 3.09
N ILE A 26 1.94 -15.70 3.25
CA ILE A 26 1.21 -14.45 3.48
C ILE A 26 0.37 -14.07 2.24
N ASP A 27 0.95 -14.20 1.04
CA ASP A 27 0.27 -13.90 -0.22
C ASP A 27 -0.93 -14.84 -0.43
N GLN A 28 -0.80 -16.13 -0.10
CA GLN A 28 -1.92 -17.09 -0.14
C GLN A 28 -3.04 -16.72 0.82
N ILE A 29 -2.73 -16.31 2.05
CA ILE A 29 -3.74 -15.89 3.03
C ILE A 29 -4.55 -14.70 2.49
N VAL A 30 -3.87 -13.68 1.97
CA VAL A 30 -4.52 -12.46 1.47
C VAL A 30 -5.26 -12.75 0.16
N ALA A 31 -4.65 -13.45 -0.78
CA ALA A 31 -5.28 -13.83 -2.03
C ALA A 31 -6.55 -14.67 -1.79
N GLY A 32 -6.54 -15.58 -0.81
CA GLY A 32 -7.69 -16.40 -0.44
C GLY A 32 -8.89 -15.61 0.10
N LYS A 33 -8.71 -14.34 0.49
CA LYS A 33 -9.80 -13.45 0.92
C LYS A 33 -10.39 -12.60 -0.22
N LEU A 34 -9.68 -12.50 -1.34
CA LEU A 34 -10.15 -11.75 -2.50
C LEU A 34 -11.08 -12.62 -3.35
N THR A 35 -12.12 -11.99 -3.89
CA THR A 35 -13.07 -12.59 -4.83
C THR A 35 -13.12 -11.77 -6.12
N GLU A 36 -13.81 -12.25 -7.15
CA GLU A 36 -14.01 -11.51 -8.41
C GLU A 36 -15.12 -10.45 -8.32
N GLN A 37 -15.74 -10.27 -7.15
CA GLN A 37 -16.67 -9.17 -6.90
C GLN A 37 -15.92 -7.84 -6.79
N PRO A 38 -16.51 -6.72 -7.26
CA PRO A 38 -15.92 -5.39 -7.09
C PRO A 38 -15.53 -5.12 -5.63
N THR A 39 -14.25 -4.85 -5.38
CA THR A 39 -13.69 -4.71 -4.03
C THR A 39 -12.78 -3.49 -3.94
N VAL A 40 -13.06 -2.58 -3.01
CA VAL A 40 -12.11 -1.52 -2.63
C VAL A 40 -11.05 -2.11 -1.71
N VAL A 41 -9.78 -2.00 -2.08
CA VAL A 41 -8.66 -2.50 -1.27
C VAL A 41 -8.01 -1.33 -0.56
N VAL A 42 -8.04 -1.34 0.78
CA VAL A 42 -7.33 -0.35 1.62
C VAL A 42 -6.20 -1.07 2.33
N SER A 43 -4.99 -0.54 2.22
CA SER A 43 -3.79 -1.18 2.74
C SER A 43 -2.88 -0.17 3.43
N HIS A 44 -2.20 -0.62 4.49
CA HIS A 44 -1.38 0.23 5.34
C HIS A 44 -0.01 -0.39 5.57
N SER A 45 1.06 0.43 5.54
CA SER A 45 2.41 0.00 5.89
C SER A 45 2.84 -1.26 5.12
N LEU A 46 3.32 -2.31 5.79
CA LEU A 46 3.62 -3.62 5.18
C LEU A 46 2.46 -4.19 4.36
N GLY A 47 1.21 -3.97 4.78
CA GLY A 47 0.02 -4.39 4.04
C GLY A 47 -0.04 -3.81 2.63
N THR A 48 0.53 -2.63 2.38
CA THR A 48 0.62 -2.06 1.02
C THR A 48 1.56 -2.87 0.12
N VAL A 49 2.64 -3.41 0.70
CA VAL A 49 3.61 -4.25 0.00
C VAL A 49 2.99 -5.60 -0.33
N VAL A 50 2.28 -6.20 0.64
CA VAL A 50 1.56 -7.46 0.47
C VAL A 50 0.46 -7.34 -0.57
N ALA A 51 -0.42 -6.33 -0.43
CA ALA A 51 -1.51 -6.09 -1.37
C ALA A 51 -0.97 -5.88 -2.79
N TYR A 52 0.11 -5.13 -2.97
CA TYR A 52 0.74 -4.95 -4.27
C TYR A 52 1.30 -6.27 -4.83
N SER A 53 1.96 -7.10 -4.02
CA SER A 53 2.45 -8.42 -4.44
C SER A 53 1.33 -9.34 -4.93
N VAL A 54 0.24 -9.41 -4.15
CA VAL A 54 -0.93 -10.23 -4.47
C VAL A 54 -1.60 -9.70 -5.73
N LEU A 55 -2.01 -8.44 -5.76
CA LEU A 55 -2.77 -7.88 -6.87
C LEU A 55 -2.00 -7.93 -8.21
N ARG A 56 -0.67 -7.75 -8.19
CA ARG A 56 0.14 -7.76 -9.43
C ARG A 56 0.40 -9.16 -9.99
N THR A 57 0.19 -10.21 -9.20
CA THR A 57 0.48 -11.62 -9.58
C THR A 57 -0.78 -12.48 -9.68
N ASP A 58 -1.89 -12.04 -9.09
CA ASP A 58 -3.16 -12.74 -9.19
C ASP A 58 -3.62 -12.84 -10.64
N ARG A 59 -4.06 -14.05 -11.03
CA ARG A 59 -4.49 -14.37 -12.39
C ARG A 59 -6.01 -14.41 -12.56
N ARG A 60 -6.75 -14.28 -11.47
CA ARG A 60 -8.22 -14.21 -11.49
C ARG A 60 -8.67 -12.87 -12.06
N SER A 61 -9.94 -12.79 -12.47
CA SER A 61 -10.55 -11.57 -12.97
C SER A 61 -10.98 -10.65 -11.83
N LEU A 62 -10.04 -10.31 -10.94
CA LEU A 62 -10.28 -9.41 -9.83
C LEU A 62 -10.70 -8.03 -10.36
N ARG A 63 -11.66 -7.41 -9.68
CA ARG A 63 -12.14 -6.06 -9.97
C ARG A 63 -11.88 -5.18 -8.76
N VAL A 64 -10.90 -4.30 -8.86
CA VAL A 64 -10.52 -3.36 -7.81
C VAL A 64 -10.76 -1.93 -8.30
N PRO A 65 -11.97 -1.39 -8.10
CA PRO A 65 -12.31 -0.03 -8.53
C PRO A 65 -11.39 1.03 -7.90
N LEU A 66 -10.89 0.75 -6.70
CA LEU A 66 -9.97 1.62 -5.99
C LEU A 66 -9.00 0.80 -5.13
N PHE A 67 -7.71 1.02 -5.34
CA PHE A 67 -6.64 0.59 -4.45
C PHE A 67 -6.09 1.79 -3.67
N VAL A 68 -6.26 1.78 -2.36
CA VAL A 68 -5.77 2.80 -1.44
C VAL A 68 -4.55 2.27 -0.68
N THR A 69 -3.45 3.01 -0.78
CA THR A 69 -2.25 2.78 0.03
C THR A 69 -2.06 3.94 1.00
N VAL A 70 -1.90 3.65 2.29
CA VAL A 70 -1.63 4.65 3.33
C VAL A 70 -0.35 4.32 4.08
N GLY A 71 0.49 5.33 4.32
CA GLY A 71 1.78 5.12 4.98
C GLY A 71 2.64 4.07 4.26
N SER A 72 2.67 4.10 2.92
CA SER A 72 3.28 3.03 2.11
C SER A 72 4.80 3.15 2.01
N PRO A 73 5.56 2.07 2.30
CA PRO A 73 6.99 2.01 2.03
C PRO A 73 7.33 1.55 0.61
N LEU A 74 6.36 1.43 -0.32
CA LEU A 74 6.61 0.88 -1.66
C LEU A 74 7.66 1.66 -2.46
N ALA A 75 7.83 2.96 -2.20
CA ALA A 75 8.88 3.78 -2.80
C ALA A 75 10.27 3.58 -2.19
N VAL A 76 10.40 2.94 -1.01
CA VAL A 76 11.69 2.65 -0.39
C VAL A 76 12.45 1.66 -1.28
N ARG A 77 13.67 2.01 -1.70
CA ARG A 77 14.45 1.23 -2.70
C ARG A 77 14.55 -0.25 -2.36
N ALA A 78 14.86 -0.57 -1.10
CA ALA A 78 14.99 -1.95 -0.61
C ALA A 78 13.70 -2.77 -0.78
N VAL A 79 12.53 -2.12 -0.74
CA VAL A 79 11.22 -2.75 -0.99
C VAL A 79 10.94 -2.76 -2.48
N ARG A 80 10.98 -1.60 -3.12
CA ARG A 80 10.67 -1.38 -4.54
C ARG A 80 11.42 -2.33 -5.47
N ASP A 81 12.74 -2.47 -5.26
CA ASP A 81 13.59 -3.21 -6.18
C ASP A 81 13.29 -4.73 -6.18
N GLN A 82 12.60 -5.23 -5.15
CA GLN A 82 12.09 -6.61 -5.06
C GLN A 82 10.94 -6.90 -6.04
N PHE A 83 10.31 -5.85 -6.58
CA PHE A 83 9.15 -5.97 -7.46
C PHE A 83 9.44 -5.52 -8.88
N ARG A 84 10.70 -5.41 -9.30
CA ARG A 84 11.01 -5.08 -10.70
C ARG A 84 10.61 -6.24 -11.64
N PRO A 85 10.11 -5.94 -12.86
CA PRO A 85 9.68 -4.63 -13.31
C PRO A 85 8.41 -4.14 -12.58
N LEU A 86 8.40 -2.86 -12.23
CA LEU A 86 7.25 -2.20 -11.60
C LEU A 86 6.13 -2.05 -12.61
N ARG A 87 4.90 -2.36 -12.20
CA ARG A 87 3.70 -2.25 -13.04
C ARG A 87 2.49 -1.97 -12.17
N SER A 88 1.52 -1.23 -12.68
CA SER A 88 0.23 -1.18 -12.01
C SER A 88 -0.44 -2.56 -12.15
N PRO A 89 -1.07 -3.11 -11.10
CA PRO A 89 -1.89 -4.31 -11.23
C PRO A 89 -3.01 -4.07 -12.26
N SER A 90 -3.22 -5.02 -13.18
CA SER A 90 -4.23 -4.88 -14.24
C SER A 90 -5.68 -4.92 -13.73
N SER A 91 -5.89 -5.43 -12.52
CA SER A 91 -7.18 -5.48 -11.84
C SER A 91 -7.58 -4.16 -11.16
N VAL A 92 -6.68 -3.18 -11.11
CA VAL A 92 -6.87 -1.92 -10.40
C VAL A 92 -7.23 -0.80 -11.37
N ASP A 93 -8.43 -0.24 -11.22
CA ASP A 93 -8.91 0.85 -12.06
C ASP A 93 -8.32 2.20 -11.64
N ALA A 94 -8.23 2.45 -10.33
CA ALA A 94 -7.65 3.65 -9.76
C ALA A 94 -6.75 3.33 -8.56
N TRP A 95 -5.58 3.96 -8.48
CA TRP A 95 -4.66 3.83 -7.35
C TRP A 95 -4.43 5.19 -6.70
N TYR A 96 -4.81 5.29 -5.43
CA TYR A 96 -4.64 6.45 -4.58
C TYR A 96 -3.67 6.15 -3.43
N ASN A 97 -2.64 6.97 -3.28
CA ASN A 97 -1.65 6.86 -2.21
C ASN A 97 -1.69 8.09 -1.31
N ALA A 98 -1.89 7.91 -0.01
CA ALA A 98 -1.86 9.01 0.95
C ALA A 98 -0.76 8.80 2.00
N PHE A 99 0.03 9.83 2.26
CA PHE A 99 1.16 9.78 3.16
C PHE A 99 1.32 11.10 3.91
N ASP A 100 1.78 11.03 5.17
CA ASP A 100 2.24 12.19 5.90
C ASP A 100 3.73 12.38 5.58
N THR A 101 4.14 13.57 5.16
CA THR A 101 5.55 13.87 4.83
C THR A 101 6.49 13.72 6.03
N ARG A 102 5.95 13.56 7.24
CA ARG A 102 6.69 13.34 8.50
C ARG A 102 6.69 11.86 8.92
N ASP A 103 5.99 11.00 8.18
CA ASP A 103 6.02 9.56 8.37
C ASP A 103 7.30 8.98 7.76
N VAL A 104 8.20 8.49 8.62
CA VAL A 104 9.50 7.96 8.22
C VAL A 104 9.43 6.66 7.40
N VAL A 105 8.29 5.98 7.44
CA VAL A 105 8.06 4.75 6.65
C VAL A 105 7.62 5.11 5.23
N ALA A 106 6.91 6.23 5.08
CA ALA A 106 6.30 6.69 3.84
C ALA A 106 6.94 8.00 3.33
N LEU A 107 8.26 8.14 3.50
CA LEU A 107 9.00 9.37 3.19
C LEU A 107 8.91 9.82 1.74
N TYR A 108 8.63 8.89 0.82
CA TYR A 108 8.67 9.13 -0.61
C TYR A 108 7.28 8.91 -1.23
N PRO A 109 6.81 9.84 -2.07
CA PRO A 109 5.59 9.64 -2.85
C PRO A 109 5.73 8.43 -3.79
N LEU A 110 4.60 7.86 -4.23
CA LEU A 110 4.57 6.85 -5.28
C LEU A 110 4.44 7.52 -6.66
N ASP A 111 5.43 8.32 -7.05
CA ASP A 111 5.45 9.10 -8.28
C ASP A 111 6.42 8.53 -9.34
N ALA A 112 6.64 9.27 -10.44
CA ALA A 112 7.51 8.83 -11.54
C ALA A 112 8.99 8.66 -11.13
N ASP A 113 9.46 9.40 -10.12
CA ASP A 113 10.86 9.33 -9.67
C ASP A 113 11.07 8.15 -8.71
N ASN A 114 10.06 7.86 -7.90
CA ASN A 114 10.16 6.91 -6.81
C ASN A 114 9.49 5.56 -7.09
N PHE A 115 8.38 5.53 -7.81
CA PHE A 115 7.64 4.30 -8.12
C PHE A 115 6.95 4.39 -9.50
N PRO A 116 7.73 4.38 -10.61
CA PRO A 116 7.23 4.64 -11.96
C PRO A 116 6.37 3.49 -12.51
N VAL A 117 5.08 3.49 -12.19
CA VAL A 117 4.08 2.60 -12.78
C VAL A 117 3.16 3.37 -13.74
N ARG A 118 2.46 2.65 -14.60
CA ARG A 118 1.42 3.19 -15.49
C ARG A 118 0.13 2.37 -15.33
N PRO A 119 -1.05 3.01 -15.21
CA PRO A 119 -1.28 4.46 -15.04
C PRO A 119 -0.58 5.06 -13.81
N ALA A 120 -0.42 6.39 -13.79
CA ALA A 120 0.22 7.08 -12.67
C ALA A 120 -0.65 7.01 -11.40
N ILE A 121 0.00 6.88 -10.24
CA ILE A 121 -0.65 6.83 -8.94
C ILE A 121 -0.98 8.26 -8.48
N GLU A 122 -2.21 8.48 -8.04
CA GLU A 122 -2.60 9.75 -7.43
C GLU A 122 -2.05 9.84 -6.01
N ASN A 123 -1.25 10.86 -5.71
CA ASN A 123 -0.62 11.02 -4.40
C ASN A 123 -1.25 12.16 -3.60
N ASN A 124 -1.54 11.91 -2.33
CA ASN A 124 -1.95 12.90 -1.34
C ASN A 124 -0.92 13.02 -0.22
N SER A 125 -0.16 14.12 -0.24
CA SER A 125 0.84 14.47 0.78
C SER A 125 0.31 15.44 1.86
N THR A 126 -0.97 15.80 1.81
CA THR A 126 -1.58 16.78 2.74
C THR A 126 -1.97 16.16 4.08
N VAL A 127 -1.92 14.83 4.19
CA VAL A 127 -2.26 14.12 5.42
C VAL A 127 -1.41 14.64 6.58
N ARG A 128 -2.09 14.88 7.71
CA ARG A 128 -1.48 15.23 8.99
C ARG A 128 -1.86 14.15 9.99
N ASN A 129 -1.13 13.05 9.95
CA ASN A 129 -1.38 11.91 10.82
C ASN A 129 -1.10 12.32 12.26
N HIS A 130 -2.12 12.27 13.11
CA HIS A 130 -2.05 12.77 14.48
C HIS A 130 -1.45 11.76 15.46
N THR A 131 -1.24 10.50 15.06
CA THR A 131 -0.66 9.48 15.95
C THR A 131 0.76 9.84 16.37
N GLU A 132 1.21 9.31 17.51
CA GLU A 132 2.53 9.64 18.09
C GLU A 132 3.69 9.45 17.10
N ASN A 133 3.63 8.40 16.27
CA ASN A 133 4.63 8.07 15.27
C ASN A 133 4.29 8.56 13.85
N ARG A 134 3.17 9.27 13.66
CA ARG A 134 2.66 9.72 12.35
C ARG A 134 2.37 8.61 11.34
N HIS A 135 2.37 7.36 11.79
CA HIS A 135 2.28 6.18 10.93
C HIS A 135 1.05 5.33 11.24
N GLY A 136 0.33 5.56 12.34
CA GLY A 136 -0.82 4.73 12.70
C GLY A 136 -1.95 4.89 11.70
N ILE A 137 -2.58 3.79 11.29
CA ILE A 137 -3.62 3.77 10.25
C ILE A 137 -4.80 4.71 10.57
N VAL A 138 -5.16 4.86 11.85
CA VAL A 138 -6.25 5.74 12.29
C VAL A 138 -6.05 7.19 11.82
N GLY A 139 -4.82 7.72 11.94
CA GLY A 139 -4.55 9.09 11.51
C GLY A 139 -4.55 9.29 10.00
N TYR A 140 -4.52 8.19 9.22
CA TYR A 140 -4.73 8.23 7.77
C TYR A 140 -6.22 8.14 7.42
N LEU A 141 -6.96 7.25 8.07
CA LEU A 141 -8.39 7.05 7.79
C LEU A 141 -9.27 8.20 8.28
N ASP A 142 -8.83 8.92 9.32
CA ASP A 142 -9.50 10.12 9.82
C ASP A 142 -9.31 11.34 8.91
N ASN A 143 -8.43 11.26 7.90
CA ASN A 143 -8.25 12.34 6.94
C ASN A 143 -9.47 12.45 6.02
N PRO A 144 -10.12 13.62 5.90
CA PRO A 144 -11.33 13.78 5.11
C PRO A 144 -11.19 13.39 3.64
N ASP A 145 -10.05 13.66 3.01
CA ASP A 145 -9.82 13.34 1.60
C ASP A 145 -9.71 11.82 1.40
N VAL A 146 -8.99 11.14 2.29
CA VAL A 146 -8.87 9.67 2.28
C VAL A 146 -10.24 9.02 2.50
N ALA A 147 -10.97 9.44 3.53
CA ALA A 147 -12.29 8.91 3.84
C ALA A 147 -13.29 9.14 2.69
N LYS A 148 -13.34 10.35 2.14
CA LYS A 148 -14.18 10.69 0.99
C LYS A 148 -13.85 9.86 -0.24
N ARG A 149 -12.55 9.62 -0.51
CA ARG A 149 -12.12 8.78 -1.63
C ARG A 149 -12.62 7.36 -1.51
N ILE A 150 -12.53 6.77 -0.31
CA ILE A 150 -13.03 5.42 -0.02
C ILE A 150 -14.55 5.37 -0.15
N LEU A 151 -15.28 6.31 0.47
CA LEU A 151 -16.74 6.35 0.45
C LEU A 151 -17.30 6.47 -0.97
N ASN A 152 -16.74 7.36 -1.80
CA ASN A 152 -17.16 7.52 -3.19
C ASN A 152 -16.98 6.21 -4.01
N ALA A 153 -15.92 5.45 -3.75
CA ALA A 153 -15.66 4.19 -4.45
C ALA A 153 -16.62 3.06 -4.03
N LEU A 154 -17.28 3.18 -2.88
CA LEU A 154 -18.30 2.23 -2.41
C LEU A 154 -19.71 2.54 -2.96
N GLY A 155 -19.84 3.51 -3.86
CA GLY A 155 -21.12 3.91 -4.46
C GLY A 155 -21.88 4.94 -3.63
N GLY A 156 -21.16 5.84 -2.95
CA GLY A 156 -21.73 7.03 -2.31
C GLY A 156 -22.45 7.97 -3.28
#